data_AF-A0A3D5NBC5-F1
#
_entry.id   AF-A0A3D5NBC5-F1
#
_cell.length_a   1.000
_cell.length_b   1.000
_cell.length_c   1.000
_cell.angle_alpha   90.00
_cell.angle_beta   90.00
_cell.angle_gamma   90.00
#
_symmetry.space_group_name_H-M   'P 1'
#
loop_
_entity.id
_entity.type
_entity.pdbx_description
1 polymer ?
#
loop_
_entity_poly.entity_id
_entity_poly.type
_entity_poly.pdbx_seq_one_letter_code
_entity_poly.pdbx_strand_id
1 'polypeptide(L)'
;MTFLKKLSAGAAIAVTGSMLMTGTGFADNMMPGEGVEVQPLKSSIAEETFQTVVVMKALEELGYDVKDIQEIEYAAGHVAIGNGDATFMADHWNPLHADFYKAAGGAEKIYREGVYSPGALQGYLIDKKTADEYNITNVEQLKDPKIAALFDTNDDG
;
A
#
# COMPACT_ATOMS: atom_id res chain seq x y z
N MET A 1 21.56 45.89 -59.99
CA MET A 1 22.84 45.22 -59.69
C MET A 1 22.55 44.25 -58.55
N THR A 2 21.94 43.08 -58.79
CA THR A 2 22.44 41.92 -59.55
C THR A 2 23.86 41.59 -59.10
N PHE A 3 24.08 40.56 -58.29
CA PHE A 3 24.60 39.22 -58.64
C PHE A 3 24.86 38.51 -57.28
N LEU A 4 24.73 37.21 -57.02
CA LEU A 4 24.29 36.02 -57.74
C LEU A 4 24.15 34.90 -56.68
N LYS A 5 23.07 34.11 -56.72
CA LYS A 5 22.93 32.81 -56.03
C LYS A 5 24.04 31.86 -56.48
N LYS A 6 24.65 31.11 -55.56
CA LYS A 6 25.20 29.77 -55.82
C LYS A 6 24.90 28.83 -54.64
N LEU A 7 23.84 28.03 -54.80
CA LEU A 7 23.73 26.72 -54.17
C LEU A 7 24.70 25.78 -54.89
N SER A 8 25.51 25.05 -54.15
CA SER A 8 26.16 23.84 -54.63
C SER A 8 25.96 22.76 -53.56
N ALA A 9 25.06 21.84 -53.87
CA ALA A 9 24.91 20.57 -53.19
C ALA A 9 26.04 19.62 -53.61
N GLY A 10 26.49 18.77 -52.69
CA GLY A 10 27.19 17.52 -53.01
C GLY A 10 28.51 17.32 -52.30
N ALA A 11 28.52 16.50 -51.25
CA ALA A 11 29.37 15.31 -51.13
C ALA A 11 29.10 14.64 -49.77
N ALA A 12 28.42 13.49 -49.80
CA ALA A 12 28.47 12.48 -48.75
C ALA A 12 29.76 11.63 -48.89
N ILE A 13 30.05 10.80 -47.86
CA ILE A 13 31.18 9.84 -47.65
C ILE A 13 32.11 10.38 -46.53
N ALA A 14 32.46 9.68 -45.44
CA ALA A 14 32.09 8.39 -44.87
C ALA A 14 32.70 8.29 -43.44
N VAL A 15 32.03 7.52 -42.57
CA VAL A 15 32.58 6.63 -41.53
C VAL A 15 33.52 7.21 -40.46
N THR A 16 32.97 7.36 -39.25
CA THR A 16 33.53 6.91 -37.96
C THR A 16 32.31 6.55 -37.12
N GLY A 17 32.02 5.31 -36.75
CA GLY A 17 32.93 4.36 -36.10
C GLY A 17 32.78 4.51 -34.58
N SER A 18 31.87 3.72 -34.01
CA SER A 18 31.90 3.24 -32.62
C SER A 18 31.62 4.24 -31.48
N MET A 19 30.38 4.22 -30.96
CA MET A 19 30.14 4.01 -29.53
C MET A 19 28.70 3.58 -29.30
N LEU A 20 28.40 2.32 -29.65
CA LEU A 20 27.39 1.59 -28.90
C LEU A 20 28.04 1.34 -27.53
N MET A 21 27.79 2.23 -26.58
CA MET A 21 27.98 1.92 -25.17
C MET A 21 26.91 0.89 -24.80
N THR A 22 27.20 -0.38 -25.13
CA THR A 22 26.61 -1.52 -24.43
C THR A 22 27.12 -1.44 -23.00
N GLY A 23 26.42 -0.69 -22.15
CA GLY A 23 26.63 -0.71 -20.71
C GLY A 23 26.20 -2.06 -20.17
N THR A 24 27.06 -3.07 -20.31
CA THR A 24 26.95 -4.32 -19.58
C THR A 24 27.38 -4.06 -18.13
N GLY A 25 26.41 -4.07 -17.22
CA GLY A 25 26.56 -4.59 -15.86
C GLY A 25 27.24 -3.69 -14.81
N PHE A 26 26.42 -2.97 -14.04
CA PHE A 26 26.65 -2.73 -12.61
C PHE A 26 25.31 -2.86 -11.86
N ALA A 27 24.62 -3.99 -12.04
CA ALA A 27 23.36 -4.28 -11.34
C ALA A 27 23.54 -5.32 -10.21
N ASP A 28 24.73 -5.89 -10.04
CA ASP A 28 24.93 -7.07 -9.18
C ASP A 28 25.07 -6.75 -7.68
N ASN A 29 25.09 -5.48 -7.25
CA ASN A 29 25.20 -5.08 -5.83
C ASN A 29 24.58 -3.70 -5.52
N MET A 30 23.53 -3.27 -6.21
CA MET A 30 22.88 -2.00 -5.86
C MET A 30 22.11 -2.20 -4.54
N MET A 31 22.56 -1.53 -3.48
CA MET A 31 21.86 -1.40 -2.19
C MET A 31 21.19 -0.02 -2.14
N PRO A 32 20.06 0.20 -2.84
CA PRO A 32 19.45 1.51 -2.94
C PRO A 32 19.01 2.09 -1.59
N GLY A 33 18.84 1.25 -0.56
CA GLY A 33 18.48 1.67 0.79
C GLY A 33 19.66 2.04 1.69
N GLU A 34 20.91 1.92 1.23
CA GLU A 34 22.07 2.15 2.10
C GLU A 34 22.05 3.55 2.73
N GLY A 35 22.09 3.60 4.06
CA GLY A 35 22.03 4.85 4.84
C GLY A 35 20.63 5.45 4.98
N VAL A 36 19.58 4.75 4.53
CA VAL A 36 18.18 5.19 4.66
C VAL A 36 17.48 4.37 5.75
N GLU A 37 17.00 5.08 6.76
CA GLU A 37 16.20 4.52 7.84
C GLU A 37 14.75 4.33 7.41
N VAL A 38 14.15 3.20 7.83
CA VAL A 38 12.74 2.90 7.62
C VAL A 38 12.08 2.61 8.96
N GLN A 39 11.02 3.36 9.28
CA GLN A 39 10.20 3.16 10.46
C GLN A 39 8.83 2.55 10.07
N PRO A 40 8.62 1.23 10.23
CA PRO A 40 7.34 0.59 10.00
C PRO A 40 6.33 0.90 11.11
N LEU A 41 5.05 0.99 10.73
CA LEU A 41 3.91 1.10 11.64
C LEU A 41 2.92 -0.04 11.45
N LYS A 42 2.23 -0.41 12.54
CA LYS A 42 0.99 -1.21 12.54
C LYS A 42 0.09 -0.82 13.71
N SER A 43 -1.11 -1.38 13.83
CA SER A 43 -1.93 -1.22 15.04
C SER A 43 -1.50 -2.14 16.19
N SER A 44 -2.26 -2.18 17.30
CA SER A 44 -2.04 -3.17 18.36
C SER A 44 -2.45 -4.60 17.98
N ILE A 45 -3.05 -4.82 16.81
CA ILE A 45 -3.44 -6.14 16.32
C ILE A 45 -2.18 -6.96 16.02
N ALA A 46 -2.07 -8.13 16.64
CA ALA A 46 -0.88 -8.99 16.50
C ALA A 46 -0.81 -9.62 15.09
N GLU A 47 -1.97 -9.93 14.52
CA GLU A 47 -2.14 -10.58 13.21
C GLU A 47 -1.57 -9.75 12.05
N GLU A 48 -1.42 -8.42 12.21
CA GLU A 48 -0.82 -7.52 11.20
C GLU A 48 0.72 -7.64 11.14
N THR A 49 1.35 -8.27 12.13
CA THR A 49 2.81 -8.37 12.21
C THR A 49 3.38 -9.16 11.04
N PHE A 50 2.75 -10.29 10.69
CA PHE A 50 3.27 -11.18 9.65
C PHE A 50 3.44 -10.45 8.31
N GLN A 51 2.39 -9.77 7.85
CA GLN A 51 2.42 -9.07 6.56
C GLN A 51 3.36 -7.86 6.56
N THR A 52 3.56 -7.22 7.73
CA THR A 52 4.50 -6.12 7.92
C THR A 52 5.95 -6.60 7.84
N VAL A 53 6.28 -7.70 8.53
CA VAL A 53 7.62 -8.30 8.51
C VAL A 53 8.04 -8.73 7.10
N VAL A 54 7.11 -9.22 6.27
CA VAL A 54 7.42 -9.56 4.87
C VAL A 54 7.94 -8.33 4.09
N VAL A 55 7.33 -7.16 4.27
CA VAL A 55 7.80 -5.91 3.65
C VAL A 55 9.13 -5.46 4.25
N MET A 56 9.29 -5.58 5.57
CA MET A 56 10.55 -5.28 6.24
C MET A 56 11.70 -6.11 5.66
N LYS A 57 11.52 -7.43 5.49
CA LYS A 57 12.55 -8.30 4.90
C LYS A 57 12.92 -7.90 3.48
N ALA A 58 11.93 -7.53 2.66
CA ALA A 58 12.22 -7.03 1.32
C ALA A 58 13.02 -5.72 1.35
N LEU A 59 12.74 -4.81 2.29
CA LEU A 59 13.50 -3.56 2.45
C LEU A 59 14.90 -3.81 3.03
N GLU A 60 15.06 -4.74 3.97
CA GLU A 60 16.38 -5.15 4.47
C GLU A 60 17.28 -5.67 3.33
N GLU A 61 16.75 -6.53 2.45
CA GLU A 61 17.48 -7.05 1.27
C GLU A 61 17.83 -5.96 0.24
N LEU A 62 17.10 -4.83 0.23
CA LEU A 62 17.42 -3.65 -0.56
C LEU A 62 18.41 -2.69 0.14
N GLY A 63 18.86 -3.03 1.35
CA GLY A 63 19.89 -2.30 2.10
C GLY A 63 19.39 -1.22 3.04
N TYR A 64 18.09 -1.14 3.30
CA TYR A 64 17.52 -0.19 4.26
C TYR A 64 17.83 -0.57 5.70
N ASP A 65 18.01 0.43 6.58
CA ASP A 65 18.06 0.26 8.03
C ASP A 65 16.62 0.25 8.57
N VAL A 66 16.02 -0.94 8.59
CA VAL A 66 14.63 -1.13 9.01
C VAL A 66 14.55 -1.25 10.53
N LYS A 67 13.86 -0.30 11.18
CA LYS A 67 13.63 -0.30 12.63
C LYS A 67 12.55 -1.28 13.05
N ASP A 68 12.50 -1.53 14.35
CA ASP A 68 11.40 -2.28 14.97
C ASP A 68 10.05 -1.62 14.65
N ILE A 69 9.03 -2.45 14.50
CA ILE A 69 7.67 -1.97 14.24
C ILE A 69 7.18 -1.16 15.44
N GLN A 70 6.64 0.03 15.16
CA GLN A 70 5.94 0.83 16.16
C GLN A 70 4.43 0.60 16.06
N GLU A 71 3.79 0.39 17.21
CA GLU A 71 2.34 0.24 17.31
C GLU A 71 1.69 1.61 17.52
N ILE A 72 0.70 1.92 16.68
CA ILE A 72 -0.03 3.19 16.71
C ILE A 72 -1.44 3.02 16.13
N GLU A 73 -2.39 3.79 16.65
CA GLU A 73 -3.76 3.82 16.12
C GLU A 73 -3.79 4.29 14.67
N TYR A 74 -4.63 3.66 13.84
CA TYR A 74 -4.60 3.84 12.38
C TYR A 74 -4.66 5.29 11.92
N ALA A 75 -5.55 6.10 12.51
CA ALA A 75 -5.69 7.51 12.13
C ALA A 75 -4.39 8.30 12.37
N ALA A 76 -3.76 8.09 13.51
CA ALA A 76 -2.48 8.74 13.83
C ALA A 76 -1.33 8.17 12.98
N GLY A 77 -1.33 6.87 12.69
CA GLY A 77 -0.35 6.25 11.80
C GLY A 77 -0.35 6.81 10.38
N HIS A 78 -1.54 7.04 9.79
CA HIS A 78 -1.64 7.69 8.48
C HIS A 78 -1.09 9.12 8.51
N VAL A 79 -1.39 9.89 9.56
CA VAL A 79 -0.86 11.24 9.73
C VAL A 79 0.67 11.23 9.88
N ALA A 80 1.22 10.30 10.67
CA ALA A 80 2.66 10.15 10.84
C ALA A 80 3.35 9.85 9.50
N ILE A 81 2.81 8.92 8.70
CA ILE A 81 3.33 8.64 7.35
C ILE A 81 3.22 9.87 6.44
N GLY A 82 2.05 10.53 6.42
CA GLY A 82 1.86 11.73 5.60
C GLY A 82 2.76 12.91 5.98
N ASN A 83 3.20 12.98 7.24
CA ASN A 83 4.15 13.99 7.71
C ASN A 83 5.61 13.57 7.54
N GLY A 84 5.89 12.30 7.26
CA GLY A 84 7.24 11.74 7.17
C GLY A 84 7.85 11.36 8.52
N ASP A 85 7.06 11.30 9.60
CA ASP A 85 7.50 10.85 10.92
C ASP A 85 7.69 9.31 10.96
N ALA A 86 7.07 8.60 10.02
CA ALA A 86 7.23 7.17 9.81
C ALA A 86 7.17 6.85 8.30
N THR A 87 7.59 5.64 7.93
CA THR A 87 7.86 5.31 6.51
C THR A 87 6.72 4.58 5.83
N PHE A 88 6.19 3.51 6.43
CA PHE A 88 5.14 2.71 5.79
C PHE A 88 4.27 1.97 6.80
N MET A 89 3.10 1.53 6.33
CA MET A 89 2.23 0.57 6.98
C MET A 89 1.79 -0.46 5.93
N ALA A 90 1.75 -1.74 6.29
CA ALA A 90 1.38 -2.84 5.37
C ALA A 90 -0.08 -3.28 5.52
N ASP A 91 -0.84 -2.59 6.37
CA ASP A 91 -2.17 -2.92 6.90
C ASP A 91 -3.20 -1.80 6.62
N HIS A 92 -2.97 -0.99 5.58
CA HIS A 92 -3.99 -0.06 5.10
C HIS A 92 -5.18 -0.83 4.49
N TRP A 93 -6.34 -0.77 5.15
CA TRP A 93 -7.59 -1.33 4.65
C TRP A 93 -8.37 -0.35 3.80
N ASN A 94 -8.80 -0.79 2.60
CA ASN A 94 -9.69 -0.03 1.74
C ASN A 94 -11.03 -0.79 1.62
N PRO A 95 -12.20 -0.17 1.93
CA PRO A 95 -12.40 1.26 2.18
C PRO A 95 -12.26 1.73 3.64
N LEU A 96 -12.04 0.83 4.61
CA LEU A 96 -12.13 1.16 6.05
C LEU A 96 -11.26 2.34 6.49
N HIS A 97 -10.06 2.50 5.92
CA HIS A 97 -9.11 3.56 6.26
C HIS A 97 -9.08 4.68 5.20
N ALA A 98 -10.01 4.73 4.26
CA ALA A 98 -10.01 5.72 3.18
C ALA A 98 -10.09 7.17 3.70
N ASP A 99 -10.90 7.41 4.73
CA ASP A 99 -11.03 8.74 5.33
C ASP A 99 -9.77 9.15 6.11
N PHE A 100 -9.10 8.21 6.79
CA PHE A 100 -7.82 8.48 7.45
C PHE A 100 -6.73 8.84 6.43
N TYR A 101 -6.64 8.08 5.34
CA TYR A 101 -5.72 8.37 4.24
C TYR A 101 -5.97 9.76 3.63
N LYS A 102 -7.24 10.09 3.35
CA LYS A 102 -7.62 11.40 2.80
C LYS A 102 -7.29 12.53 3.78
N ALA A 103 -7.62 12.37 5.06
CA ALA A 103 -7.35 13.37 6.09
C ALA A 103 -5.84 13.61 6.31
N ALA A 104 -5.02 12.59 6.11
CA ALA A 104 -3.56 12.68 6.19
C ALA A 104 -2.89 13.30 4.94
N GLY A 105 -3.67 13.74 3.95
CA GLY A 105 -3.18 14.41 2.72
C GLY A 105 -3.21 13.54 1.46
N GLY A 106 -3.69 12.30 1.56
CA GLY A 106 -3.92 11.43 0.40
C GLY A 106 -2.70 11.29 -0.51
N ALA A 107 -2.94 11.24 -1.82
CA ALA A 107 -1.89 10.99 -2.82
C ALA A 107 -0.84 12.12 -2.93
N GLU A 108 -1.12 13.31 -2.40
CA GLU A 108 -0.14 14.40 -2.37
C GLU A 108 0.98 14.14 -1.35
N LYS A 109 0.70 13.34 -0.32
CA LYS A 109 1.64 13.08 0.78
C LYS A 109 2.00 11.61 0.95
N ILE A 110 1.11 10.70 0.60
CA ILE A 110 1.24 9.27 0.88
C ILE A 110 1.19 8.50 -0.44
N TYR A 111 2.33 7.88 -0.77
CA TYR A 111 2.42 6.92 -1.85
C TYR A 111 1.61 5.67 -1.52
N ARG A 112 0.69 5.30 -2.41
CA ARG A 112 -0.14 4.09 -2.26
C ARG A 112 -0.47 3.54 -3.64
N GLU A 113 0.26 2.52 -4.06
CA GLU A 113 0.10 1.86 -5.36
C GLU A 113 0.05 0.34 -5.21
N GLY A 114 -0.64 -0.30 -6.16
CA GLY A 114 -0.85 -1.75 -6.17
C GLY A 114 -1.84 -2.25 -5.11
N VAL A 115 -1.98 -3.58 -5.02
CA VAL A 115 -2.83 -4.28 -4.04
C VAL A 115 -2.00 -5.38 -3.41
N TYR A 116 -1.69 -5.24 -2.13
CA TYR A 116 -0.84 -6.20 -1.42
C TYR A 116 -1.57 -7.50 -1.05
N SER A 117 -2.78 -7.38 -0.51
CA SER A 117 -3.63 -8.52 -0.11
C SER A 117 -5.07 -8.32 -0.61
N PRO A 118 -5.47 -8.95 -1.74
CA PRO A 118 -6.83 -8.84 -2.27
C PRO A 118 -7.79 -9.86 -1.63
N GLY A 119 -9.09 -9.61 -1.77
CA GLY A 119 -10.13 -10.60 -1.42
C GLY A 119 -10.48 -10.70 0.06
N ALA A 120 -10.03 -9.74 0.87
CA ALA A 120 -10.45 -9.62 2.26
C ALA A 120 -11.94 -9.28 2.37
N LEU A 121 -12.60 -9.76 3.43
CA LEU A 121 -14.04 -9.63 3.63
C LEU A 121 -14.35 -9.07 5.03
N GLN A 122 -15.46 -8.35 5.11
CA GLN A 122 -16.08 -7.92 6.36
C GLN A 122 -17.57 -8.27 6.31
N GLY A 123 -18.15 -8.64 7.45
CA GLY A 123 -19.56 -8.98 7.51
C GLY A 123 -20.05 -9.25 8.93
N TYR A 124 -21.36 -9.48 9.01
CA TYR A 124 -22.03 -9.91 10.23
C TYR A 124 -22.16 -11.43 10.22
N LEU A 125 -21.93 -12.06 11.38
CA LEU A 125 -22.05 -13.50 11.54
C LEU A 125 -22.88 -13.78 12.79
N ILE A 126 -23.64 -14.86 12.72
CA ILE A 126 -24.31 -15.49 13.85
C ILE A 126 -23.87 -16.97 13.90
N ASP A 127 -24.11 -17.64 15.02
CA ASP A 127 -23.84 -19.07 15.08
C ASP A 127 -24.73 -19.83 14.09
N LYS A 128 -24.15 -20.84 13.45
CA LYS A 128 -24.85 -21.61 12.42
C LYS A 128 -26.10 -22.31 12.95
N LYS A 129 -26.10 -22.75 14.21
CA LYS A 129 -27.22 -23.49 14.80
C LYS A 129 -28.46 -22.60 14.86
N THR A 130 -28.34 -21.39 15.39
CA THR A 130 -29.45 -20.42 15.45
C THR A 130 -29.88 -19.98 14.05
N ALA A 131 -28.92 -19.76 13.15
CA ALA A 131 -29.22 -19.42 11.76
C ALA A 131 -30.11 -20.47 11.07
N ASP A 132 -29.77 -21.75 11.23
CA ASP A 132 -30.51 -22.86 10.63
C ASP A 132 -31.89 -23.07 11.30
N GLU A 133 -31.98 -22.95 12.63
CA GLU A 133 -33.22 -23.17 13.40
C GLU A 133 -34.30 -22.12 13.08
N TYR A 134 -33.90 -20.86 12.95
CA TYR A 134 -34.81 -19.74 12.71
C TYR A 134 -34.80 -19.24 11.26
N ASN A 135 -34.08 -19.94 10.37
CA ASN A 135 -33.89 -19.57 8.96
C ASN A 135 -33.44 -18.09 8.80
N ILE A 136 -32.42 -17.70 9.55
CA ILE A 136 -31.85 -16.35 9.54
C ILE A 136 -30.77 -16.30 8.47
N THR A 137 -31.05 -15.57 7.39
CA THR A 137 -30.16 -15.45 6.22
C THR A 137 -29.80 -14.00 5.91
N ASN A 138 -30.43 -13.03 6.59
CA ASN A 138 -30.21 -11.61 6.39
C ASN A 138 -30.30 -10.83 7.71
N VAL A 139 -29.41 -9.86 7.90
CA VAL A 139 -29.38 -8.99 9.10
C VAL A 139 -30.69 -8.24 9.31
N GLU A 140 -31.44 -7.95 8.26
CA GLU A 140 -32.75 -7.29 8.32
C GLU A 140 -33.79 -8.07 9.15
N GLN A 141 -33.61 -9.39 9.30
CA GLN A 141 -34.49 -10.21 10.16
C GLN A 141 -34.35 -9.86 11.64
N LEU A 142 -33.24 -9.24 12.07
CA LEU A 142 -33.07 -8.75 13.43
C LEU A 142 -33.97 -7.53 13.74
N LYS A 143 -34.67 -6.98 12.75
CA LYS A 143 -35.73 -5.98 13.00
C LYS A 143 -36.95 -6.57 13.71
N ASP A 144 -37.14 -7.89 13.67
CA ASP A 144 -38.12 -8.56 14.52
C ASP A 144 -37.54 -8.70 15.95
N PRO A 145 -38.12 -8.06 16.97
CA PRO A 145 -37.63 -8.15 18.34
C PRO A 145 -37.52 -9.58 18.87
N LYS A 146 -38.34 -10.52 18.35
CA LYS A 146 -38.25 -11.94 18.74
C LYS A 146 -36.99 -12.62 18.23
N ILE A 147 -36.50 -12.21 17.05
CA ILE A 147 -35.25 -12.70 16.47
C ILE A 147 -34.07 -12.00 17.13
N ALA A 148 -34.14 -10.68 17.36
CA ALA A 148 -33.11 -9.94 18.08
C ALA A 148 -32.88 -10.50 19.50
N ALA A 149 -33.95 -10.81 20.23
CA ALA A 149 -33.90 -11.37 21.57
C ALA A 149 -33.16 -12.72 21.68
N LEU A 150 -32.94 -13.44 20.57
CA LEU A 150 -32.11 -14.65 20.56
C LEU A 150 -30.62 -14.35 20.79
N PHE A 151 -30.18 -13.12 20.51
CA PHE A 151 -28.80 -12.65 20.61
C PHE A 151 -28.59 -11.62 21.72
N ASP A 152 -29.64 -11.31 22.49
CA ASP A 152 -29.55 -10.43 23.64
C ASP A 152 -28.70 -11.07 24.75
N THR A 153 -27.74 -10.32 25.28
CA THR A 153 -26.83 -10.77 26.34
C THR A 153 -26.87 -9.89 27.59
N ASN A 154 -27.74 -8.88 27.59
CA ASN A 154 -27.82 -7.84 28.61
C ASN A 154 -29.26 -7.43 28.97
N ASP A 155 -30.26 -8.16 28.47
CA ASP A 155 -31.69 -8.03 28.78
C ASP A 155 -32.30 -6.66 28.40
N ASP A 156 -31.81 -6.01 27.33
CA ASP A 156 -32.32 -4.71 26.84
C ASP A 156 -33.22 -4.79 25.59
N GLY A 157 -33.39 -6.00 25.02
CA GLY A 157 -34.30 -6.26 23.90
C GLY A 157 -33.87 -5.65 22.56
#